data_AF-A0A7Y4UAI4-F1
#
_entry.id   AF-A0A7Y4UAI4-F1
#
_cell.length_a   1.000
_cell.length_b   1.000
_cell.length_c   1.000
_cell.angle_alpha   90.00
_cell.angle_beta   90.00
_cell.angle_gamma   90.00
#
_symmetry.space_group_name_H-M   'P 1'
#
loop_
_entity.id
_entity.type
_entity.pdbx_description
1 polymer ?
#
loop_
_entity_poly.entity_id
_entity_poly.type
_entity_poly.pdbx_seq_one_letter_code
_entity_poly.pdbx_strand_id
1 'polypeptide(L)'
;MIRIDDVVRKVERFHPDADIELLRRAYIFSAKEHKDQTRASGEPYLTHPLTVADILASQRMDVETVTTGLLHDVVEDTLTSLEDIEALFGKNVAHLVDGVTKISNLGKLNKEQAQAENLRKMVLAMVDDIRVVLVKLADRTHNMRTLGFLRPDKRQRIAQETLEVYAPIAHRLGMSKVRAELEDLSFQHIDPEAYQRLKAEVEARRGSTEAFLQEVKGRIEERLKEEGVDYVSVQGRVKRLYSIYLKLQRQRIPLEKVYDLAAVRILTREDKDCYFALGVMHKYWHPFQERIKDFISVPRENGYRSLHTSVIGSEGYQFEVQIRTEEMHRIAEEGIAAHWKYKEGKGKDTSEDESTIWLRRLVEWQQEQPDDSAAEFVQNFKMEMKPKEIYAFTPKGKVVQLPADASPVDFAYAIHTEVGNQCSGAKVNGRIVPLRYKIQNGDVID
;
A
#
# COMPACT_ATOMS: atom_id res chain seq x y z
N MET A 1 9.95 -20.56 13.23
CA MET A 1 11.15 -19.73 13.35
C MET A 1 11.82 -19.72 11.99
N ILE A 2 11.97 -18.55 11.38
CA ILE A 2 12.62 -18.38 10.07
C ILE A 2 14.11 -18.70 10.26
N ARG A 3 14.71 -19.47 9.35
CA ARG A 3 16.15 -19.73 9.35
C ARG A 3 16.82 -18.88 8.27
N ILE A 4 18.11 -18.58 8.45
CA ILE A 4 18.89 -17.85 7.44
C ILE A 4 18.88 -18.58 6.09
N ASP A 5 18.89 -19.91 6.08
CA ASP A 5 18.79 -20.72 4.85
C ASP A 5 17.44 -20.54 4.13
N ASP A 6 16.37 -20.13 4.81
CA ASP A 6 15.10 -19.80 4.16
C ASP A 6 15.22 -18.50 3.38
N VAL A 7 15.92 -17.51 3.95
CA VAL A 7 16.19 -16.21 3.32
C VAL A 7 17.15 -16.39 2.14
N VAL A 8 18.25 -17.12 2.33
CA VAL A 8 19.23 -17.45 1.29
C VAL A 8 18.54 -18.10 0.08
N ARG A 9 17.72 -19.15 0.31
CA ARG A 9 17.01 -19.83 -0.77
C ARG A 9 16.05 -18.92 -1.54
N LYS A 10 15.43 -17.94 -0.87
CA LYS A 10 14.58 -16.93 -1.54
C LYS A 10 15.43 -16.01 -2.42
N VAL A 11 16.55 -15.52 -1.90
CA VAL A 11 17.48 -14.65 -2.66
C VAL A 11 18.02 -15.40 -3.87
N GLU A 12 18.60 -16.60 -3.69
CA GLU A 12 19.13 -17.43 -4.79
C GLU A 12 18.08 -17.72 -5.87
N ARG A 13 16.83 -17.96 -5.48
CA ARG A 13 15.73 -18.23 -6.43
C ARG A 13 15.45 -17.04 -7.34
N PHE A 14 15.57 -15.81 -6.83
CA PHE A 14 15.23 -14.59 -7.58
C PHE A 14 16.46 -13.94 -8.22
N HIS A 15 17.63 -14.12 -7.60
CA HIS A 15 18.94 -13.56 -7.93
C HIS A 15 20.01 -14.67 -7.87
N PRO A 16 20.11 -15.53 -8.91
CA PRO A 16 21.05 -16.65 -8.91
C PRO A 16 22.53 -16.25 -8.82
N ASP A 17 22.86 -15.05 -9.28
CA ASP A 17 24.23 -14.50 -9.31
C ASP A 17 24.57 -13.67 -8.05
N ALA A 18 23.68 -13.66 -7.05
CA ALA A 18 23.88 -12.90 -5.82
C ALA A 18 25.06 -13.43 -4.97
N ASP A 19 25.79 -12.52 -4.33
CA ASP A 19 26.82 -12.87 -3.34
C ASP A 19 26.17 -13.36 -2.03
N ILE A 20 25.89 -14.66 -1.96
CA ILE A 20 25.29 -15.29 -0.78
C ILE A 20 26.24 -15.24 0.44
N GLU A 21 27.55 -15.17 0.21
CA GLU A 21 28.51 -15.08 1.31
C GLU A 21 28.44 -13.72 2.00
N LEU A 22 28.16 -12.64 1.28
CA LEU A 22 27.82 -11.34 1.88
C LEU A 22 26.66 -11.47 2.89
N LEU A 23 25.57 -12.14 2.48
CA LEU A 23 24.38 -12.31 3.32
C LEU A 23 24.67 -13.17 4.56
N ARG A 24 25.42 -14.26 4.40
CA ARG A 24 25.82 -15.15 5.51
C ARG A 24 26.72 -14.44 6.51
N ARG A 25 27.71 -13.67 6.04
CA ARG A 25 28.58 -12.86 6.90
C ARG A 25 27.78 -11.83 7.70
N ALA A 26 26.81 -11.17 7.06
CA ALA A 26 25.96 -10.19 7.74
C ALA A 26 25.08 -10.82 8.82
N TYR A 27 24.55 -12.01 8.57
CA TYR A 27 23.81 -12.77 9.59
C TYR A 27 24.69 -13.09 10.81
N ILE A 28 25.89 -13.62 10.59
CA ILE A 28 26.83 -13.95 11.69
C ILE A 28 27.21 -12.69 12.46
N PHE A 29 27.47 -11.59 11.75
CA PHE A 29 27.81 -10.30 12.35
C PHE A 29 26.67 -9.76 13.21
N SER A 30 25.45 -9.68 12.65
CA SER A 30 24.24 -9.26 13.39
C SER A 30 23.98 -10.14 14.62
N ALA A 31 24.14 -11.46 14.49
CA ALA A 31 23.99 -12.40 15.60
C ALA A 31 25.01 -12.18 16.72
N LYS A 32 26.24 -11.80 16.36
CA LYS A 32 27.32 -11.51 17.31
C LYS A 32 27.05 -10.20 18.06
N GLU A 33 26.73 -9.14 17.33
CA GLU A 33 26.55 -7.80 17.93
C GLU A 33 25.29 -7.71 18.81
N HIS A 34 24.23 -8.44 18.46
CA HIS A 34 22.99 -8.49 19.25
C HIS A 34 22.90 -9.70 20.21
N LYS A 35 24.00 -10.41 20.47
CA LYS A 35 24.01 -11.68 21.23
C LYS A 35 23.34 -11.57 22.61
N ASP A 36 23.59 -10.47 23.32
CA ASP A 36 23.11 -10.25 24.69
C ASP A 36 21.83 -9.39 24.73
N GLN A 37 21.21 -9.12 23.57
CA GLN A 37 20.01 -8.30 23.46
C GLN A 37 18.73 -9.15 23.33
N THR A 38 17.68 -8.72 24.02
CA THR A 38 16.35 -9.36 23.99
C THR A 38 15.28 -8.36 23.63
N ARG A 39 14.29 -8.79 22.83
CA ARG A 39 13.12 -7.96 22.50
C ARG A 39 12.17 -7.82 23.68
N ALA A 40 11.24 -6.88 23.60
CA ALA A 40 10.15 -6.73 24.56
C ALA A 40 9.25 -7.99 24.68
N SER A 41 9.24 -8.86 23.68
CA SER A 41 8.58 -10.17 23.71
C SER A 41 9.32 -11.24 24.52
N GLY A 42 10.59 -11.00 24.87
CA GLY A 42 11.49 -11.98 25.48
C GLY A 42 12.27 -12.84 24.48
N GLU A 43 12.04 -12.68 23.17
CA GLU A 43 12.80 -13.38 22.13
C GLU A 43 14.20 -12.78 21.92
N PRO A 44 15.18 -13.56 21.42
CA PRO A 44 16.49 -13.04 21.00
C PRO A 44 16.33 -11.92 19.98
N TYR A 45 17.09 -10.83 20.09
CA TYR A 45 16.93 -9.67 19.22
C TYR A 45 17.09 -9.98 17.73
N LEU A 46 17.98 -10.92 17.40
CA LEU A 46 18.23 -11.43 16.05
C LEU A 46 16.97 -11.88 15.29
N THR A 47 15.89 -12.25 15.97
CA THR A 47 14.62 -12.61 15.31
C THR A 47 14.05 -11.44 14.50
N HIS A 48 14.31 -10.19 14.92
CA HIS A 48 13.83 -9.00 14.22
C HIS A 48 14.56 -8.76 12.90
N PRO A 49 15.89 -8.54 12.87
CA PRO A 49 16.61 -8.35 11.60
C PRO A 49 16.41 -9.52 10.62
N LEU A 50 16.34 -10.76 11.11
CA LEU A 50 16.09 -11.92 10.26
C LEU A 50 14.70 -11.90 9.61
N THR A 51 13.67 -11.46 10.35
CA THR A 51 12.32 -11.32 9.79
C THR A 51 12.24 -10.17 8.80
N VAL A 52 12.95 -9.07 9.04
CA VAL A 52 13.05 -7.94 8.10
C VAL A 52 13.71 -8.40 6.79
N ALA A 53 14.83 -9.11 6.89
CA ALA A 53 15.50 -9.71 5.73
C ALA A 53 14.60 -10.68 4.97
N ASP A 54 13.81 -11.50 5.68
CA ASP A 54 12.84 -12.42 5.05
C ASP A 54 11.72 -11.69 4.28
N ILE A 55 11.23 -10.56 4.82
CA ILE A 55 10.24 -9.71 4.15
C ILE A 55 10.85 -9.15 2.87
N LEU A 56 12.06 -8.60 2.92
CA LEU A 56 12.76 -8.04 1.76
C LEU A 56 13.07 -9.09 0.70
N ALA A 57 13.56 -10.27 1.10
CA ALA A 57 13.80 -11.39 0.19
C ALA A 57 12.49 -11.88 -0.46
N SER A 58 11.38 -11.87 0.27
CA SER A 58 10.06 -12.22 -0.27
C SER A 58 9.51 -11.17 -1.24
N GLN A 59 9.99 -9.92 -1.14
CA GLN A 59 9.75 -8.84 -2.09
C GLN A 59 10.73 -8.86 -3.26
N ARG A 60 11.58 -9.91 -3.36
CA ARG A 60 12.56 -10.12 -4.43
C ARG A 60 13.63 -9.03 -4.52
N MET A 61 13.95 -8.41 -3.39
CA MET A 61 15.01 -7.40 -3.31
C MET A 61 16.39 -8.01 -3.54
N ASP A 62 17.31 -7.18 -4.02
CA ASP A 62 18.72 -7.51 -4.24
C ASP A 62 19.44 -7.86 -2.94
N VAL A 63 20.57 -8.55 -3.06
CA VAL A 63 21.31 -9.07 -1.90
C VAL A 63 21.82 -7.95 -0.99
N GLU A 64 22.18 -6.79 -1.53
CA GLU A 64 22.61 -5.64 -0.72
C GLU A 64 21.45 -5.14 0.15
N THR A 65 20.26 -4.94 -0.41
CA THR A 65 19.06 -4.56 0.37
C THR A 65 18.72 -5.57 1.47
N VAL A 66 18.75 -6.87 1.15
CA VAL A 66 18.46 -7.92 2.13
C VAL A 66 19.53 -7.94 3.23
N THR A 67 20.78 -7.72 2.87
CA THR A 67 21.92 -7.58 3.79
C THR A 67 21.74 -6.37 4.70
N THR A 68 21.34 -5.20 4.16
CA THR A 68 20.97 -4.02 4.95
C THR A 68 19.87 -4.35 5.96
N GLY A 69 18.85 -5.13 5.57
CA GLY A 69 17.81 -5.59 6.49
C GLY A 69 18.33 -6.36 7.71
N LEU A 70 19.42 -7.13 7.57
CA LEU A 70 20.07 -7.82 8.70
C LEU A 70 20.89 -6.89 9.59
N LEU A 71 21.37 -5.77 9.03
CA LEU A 71 22.32 -4.85 9.66
C LEU A 71 21.68 -3.53 10.13
N HIS A 72 20.43 -3.27 9.80
CA HIS A 72 19.83 -1.94 9.90
C HIS A 72 19.82 -1.35 11.32
N ASP A 73 19.68 -2.19 12.35
CA ASP A 73 19.69 -1.77 13.75
C ASP A 73 21.08 -1.91 14.41
N VAL A 74 22.07 -2.47 13.72
CA VAL A 74 23.38 -2.76 14.32
C VAL A 74 24.11 -1.46 14.69
N VAL A 75 24.04 -0.43 13.83
CA VAL A 75 24.70 0.86 14.10
C VAL A 75 23.97 1.65 15.19
N GLU A 76 22.66 1.45 15.35
CA GLU A 76 21.87 2.15 16.36
C GLU A 76 21.98 1.52 17.75
N ASP A 77 21.95 0.20 17.83
CA ASP A 77 21.81 -0.53 19.10
C ASP A 77 23.13 -1.10 19.61
N THR A 78 24.24 -0.93 18.89
CA THR A 78 25.55 -1.51 19.23
C THR A 78 26.68 -0.49 19.11
N LEU A 79 27.90 -0.88 19.44
CA LEU A 79 29.08 0.00 19.33
C LEU A 79 29.70 0.04 17.92
N THR A 80 29.05 -0.60 16.95
CA THR A 80 29.52 -0.69 15.57
C THR A 80 29.41 0.65 14.86
N SER A 81 30.47 1.07 14.18
CA SER A 81 30.48 2.30 13.37
C SER A 81 30.08 2.04 11.91
N LEU A 82 29.68 3.09 11.19
CA LEU A 82 29.44 3.00 9.74
C LEU A 82 30.71 2.65 8.95
N GLU A 83 31.87 3.06 9.46
CA GLU A 83 33.18 2.74 8.88
C GLU A 83 33.46 1.23 8.96
N ASP A 84 33.07 0.58 10.06
CA ASP A 84 33.16 -0.88 10.21
C ASP A 84 32.25 -1.60 9.20
N ILE A 85 31.03 -1.09 8.99
CA ILE A 85 30.09 -1.64 8.01
C ILE A 85 30.66 -1.50 6.59
N GLU A 86 31.22 -0.34 6.24
CA GLU A 86 31.83 -0.12 4.92
C GLU A 86 33.03 -1.05 4.69
N ALA A 87 33.89 -1.23 5.70
CA ALA A 87 35.05 -2.12 5.60
C ALA A 87 34.66 -3.60 5.42
N LEU A 88 33.59 -4.05 6.06
CA LEU A 88 33.17 -5.47 6.07
C LEU A 88 32.22 -5.84 4.92
N PHE A 89 31.31 -4.94 4.56
CA PHE A 89 30.19 -5.20 3.65
C PHE A 89 30.18 -4.31 2.41
N GLY A 90 31.09 -3.33 2.33
CA GLY A 90 31.24 -2.44 1.19
C GLY A 90 30.40 -1.18 1.28
N LYS A 91 30.72 -0.24 0.37
CA LYS A 91 30.18 1.13 0.38
C LYS A 91 28.67 1.21 0.16
N ASN A 92 28.12 0.35 -0.70
CA ASN A 92 26.69 0.35 -0.99
C ASN A 92 25.86 -0.05 0.25
N VAL A 93 26.25 -1.13 0.94
CA VAL A 93 25.56 -1.57 2.15
C VAL A 93 25.70 -0.53 3.26
N ALA A 94 26.89 0.05 3.44
CA ALA A 94 27.10 1.12 4.42
C ALA A 94 26.23 2.35 4.14
N HIS A 95 26.12 2.76 2.88
CA HIS A 95 25.25 3.84 2.45
C HIS A 95 23.77 3.58 2.79
N LEU A 96 23.28 2.36 2.52
CA LEU A 96 21.91 1.97 2.84
C LEU A 96 21.67 1.92 4.36
N VAL A 97 22.62 1.37 5.13
CA VAL A 97 22.52 1.30 6.60
C VAL A 97 22.53 2.71 7.20
N ASP A 98 23.39 3.60 6.72
CA ASP A 98 23.41 5.02 7.12
C ASP A 98 22.07 5.71 6.83
N GLY A 99 21.52 5.48 5.63
CA GLY A 99 20.21 5.99 5.24
C GLY A 99 19.10 5.54 6.19
N VAL A 100 19.07 4.27 6.58
CA VAL A 100 18.09 3.74 7.53
C VAL A 100 18.32 4.28 8.94
N THR A 101 19.58 4.38 9.36
CA THR A 101 19.98 4.84 10.70
C THR A 101 19.59 6.30 10.96
N LYS A 102 19.80 7.16 9.96
CA LYS A 102 19.42 8.58 10.02
C LYS A 102 17.93 8.82 10.26
N ILE A 103 17.10 7.83 9.93
CA ILE A 103 15.63 7.90 10.06
C ILE A 103 15.19 7.60 11.50
N SER A 104 15.87 6.70 12.22
CA SER A 104 15.42 6.29 13.56
C SER A 104 16.07 7.10 14.69
N ASN A 105 17.24 7.70 14.48
CA ASN A 105 18.09 8.24 15.55
C ASN A 105 17.74 9.63 16.14
N LEU A 106 16.49 10.10 16.07
CA LEU A 106 16.12 11.41 16.62
C LEU A 106 14.85 11.34 17.44
N GLY A 107 15.05 11.15 18.75
CA GLY A 107 14.00 11.30 19.73
C GLY A 107 14.55 11.86 21.03
N LYS A 108 14.42 13.18 21.25
CA LYS A 108 14.40 13.79 22.60
C LYS A 108 14.01 15.28 22.68
N LEU A 109 13.35 15.87 21.68
CA LEU A 109 12.75 17.21 21.78
C LEU A 109 11.35 17.22 21.14
N ASN A 110 10.53 18.25 21.45
CA ASN A 110 9.08 18.38 21.22
C ASN A 110 8.42 17.41 20.20
N LYS A 111 7.35 16.73 20.65
CA LYS A 111 6.71 15.58 19.98
C LYS A 111 6.38 15.79 18.49
N GLU A 112 5.87 16.96 18.11
CA GLU A 112 5.48 17.24 16.71
C GLU A 112 6.67 17.65 15.84
N GLN A 113 7.57 18.49 16.35
CA GLN A 113 8.76 18.93 15.61
C GLN A 113 9.74 17.77 15.35
N ALA A 114 9.94 16.88 16.33
CA ALA A 114 10.80 15.71 16.13
C ALA A 114 10.19 14.70 15.15
N GLN A 115 8.88 14.48 15.18
CA GLN A 115 8.20 13.66 14.16
C GLN A 115 8.37 14.26 12.77
N ALA A 116 8.33 15.58 12.68
CA ALA A 116 8.46 16.28 11.43
C ALA A 116 9.87 16.21 10.85
N GLU A 117 10.89 16.38 11.68
CA GLU A 117 12.29 16.19 11.30
C GLU A 117 12.58 14.74 10.89
N ASN A 118 12.00 13.76 11.58
CA ASN A 118 12.15 12.35 11.21
C ASN A 118 11.54 12.06 9.85
N LEU A 119 10.35 12.59 9.58
CA LEU A 119 9.71 12.45 8.26
C LEU A 119 10.53 13.16 7.17
N ARG A 120 11.03 14.38 7.44
CA ARG A 120 11.90 15.12 6.51
C ARG A 120 13.15 14.32 6.14
N LYS A 121 13.87 13.81 7.13
CA LYS A 121 15.08 12.99 6.91
C LYS A 121 14.76 11.69 6.20
N MET A 122 13.64 11.07 6.55
CA MET A 122 13.13 9.90 5.84
C MET A 122 12.94 10.19 4.37
N VAL A 123 12.20 11.25 4.01
CA VAL A 123 11.96 11.65 2.61
C VAL A 123 13.28 11.93 1.87
N LEU A 124 14.22 12.64 2.48
CA LEU A 124 15.53 12.92 1.88
C LEU A 124 16.33 11.64 1.60
N ALA A 125 16.35 10.70 2.56
CA ALA A 125 17.01 9.42 2.37
C ALA A 125 16.34 8.56 1.27
N MET A 126 15.02 8.68 1.08
CA MET A 126 14.30 7.97 0.00
C MET A 126 14.72 8.41 -1.39
N VAL A 127 15.06 9.70 -1.54
CA VAL A 127 15.37 10.30 -2.84
C VAL A 127 16.77 9.90 -3.29
N ASP A 128 17.68 9.77 -2.32
CA ASP A 128 19.03 9.31 -2.53
C ASP A 128 19.04 7.82 -2.93
N ASP A 129 18.35 6.96 -2.15
CA ASP A 129 18.14 5.56 -2.50
C ASP A 129 16.80 5.02 -1.98
N ILE A 130 15.92 4.63 -2.90
CA ILE A 130 14.60 4.08 -2.59
C ILE A 130 14.66 2.79 -1.75
N ARG A 131 15.77 2.04 -1.83
CA ARG A 131 15.96 0.80 -1.05
C ARG A 131 15.92 1.06 0.45
N VAL A 132 16.35 2.24 0.90
CA VAL A 132 16.25 2.68 2.31
C VAL A 132 14.79 2.64 2.80
N VAL A 133 13.84 3.08 1.96
CA VAL A 133 12.41 3.08 2.27
C VAL A 133 11.85 1.68 2.36
N LEU A 134 12.27 0.81 1.45
CA LEU A 134 11.81 -0.57 1.41
C LEU A 134 12.27 -1.31 2.68
N VAL A 135 13.52 -1.10 3.10
CA VAL A 135 14.02 -1.59 4.40
C VAL A 135 13.18 -1.04 5.54
N LYS A 136 12.90 0.28 5.55
CA LYS A 136 12.11 0.88 6.65
C LYS A 136 10.65 0.42 6.68
N LEU A 137 10.04 0.18 5.52
CA LEU A 137 8.69 -0.41 5.44
C LEU A 137 8.69 -1.86 5.92
N ALA A 138 9.74 -2.64 5.63
CA ALA A 138 9.88 -4.00 6.13
C ALA A 138 10.08 -4.04 7.66
N ASP A 139 10.97 -3.19 8.19
CA ASP A 139 11.15 -2.93 9.63
C ASP A 139 9.80 -2.57 10.29
N ARG A 140 9.14 -1.52 9.78
CA ARG A 140 7.85 -1.07 10.31
C ARG A 140 6.80 -2.16 10.27
N THR A 141 6.73 -2.96 9.20
CA THR A 141 5.81 -4.08 9.08
C THR A 141 6.05 -5.11 10.19
N HIS A 142 7.31 -5.47 10.44
CA HIS A 142 7.63 -6.41 11.51
C HIS A 142 7.36 -5.84 12.92
N ASN A 143 7.63 -4.55 13.12
CA ASN A 143 7.29 -3.86 14.37
C ASN A 143 5.78 -3.84 14.61
N MET A 144 4.97 -3.62 13.59
CA MET A 144 3.50 -3.69 13.68
C MET A 144 3.00 -5.11 14.01
N ARG A 145 3.62 -6.15 13.44
CA ARG A 145 3.27 -7.56 13.76
C ARG A 145 3.55 -7.93 15.22
N THR A 146 4.53 -7.28 15.84
CA THR A 146 4.96 -7.55 17.23
C THR A 146 4.56 -6.44 18.22
N LEU A 147 3.66 -5.54 17.78
CA LEU A 147 3.27 -4.37 18.56
C LEU A 147 2.55 -4.72 19.87
N GLY A 148 1.92 -5.90 19.92
CA GLY A 148 1.17 -6.43 21.06
C GLY A 148 1.97 -6.65 22.35
N PHE A 149 3.30 -6.53 22.34
CA PHE A 149 4.13 -6.65 23.55
C PHE A 149 4.47 -5.30 24.21
N LEU A 150 4.21 -4.17 23.54
CA LEU A 150 4.51 -2.84 24.07
C LEU A 150 3.44 -2.31 25.02
N ARG A 151 3.67 -1.20 25.70
CA ARG A 151 2.63 -0.52 26.50
C ARG A 151 1.55 0.13 25.62
N PRO A 152 0.28 0.23 26.07
CA PRO A 152 -0.83 0.74 25.25
C PRO A 152 -0.57 2.12 24.62
N ASP A 153 0.06 3.04 25.36
CA ASP A 153 0.42 4.38 24.87
C ASP A 153 1.38 4.34 23.69
N LYS A 154 2.39 3.46 23.75
CA LYS A 154 3.33 3.24 22.64
C LYS A 154 2.64 2.56 21.46
N ARG A 155 1.75 1.60 21.69
CA ARG A 155 1.00 0.90 20.62
C ARG A 155 0.18 1.88 19.80
N GLN A 156 -0.62 2.71 20.46
CA GLN A 156 -1.49 3.67 19.78
C GLN A 156 -0.67 4.70 19.00
N ARG A 157 0.43 5.21 19.58
CA ARG A 157 1.33 6.14 18.89
C ARG A 157 1.93 5.53 17.61
N ILE A 158 2.48 4.33 17.70
CA ILE A 158 3.12 3.64 16.57
C ILE A 158 2.09 3.29 15.50
N ALA A 159 0.89 2.84 15.89
CA ALA A 159 -0.19 2.55 14.96
C ALA A 159 -0.69 3.81 14.24
N GLN A 160 -0.84 4.93 14.95
CA GLN A 160 -1.25 6.21 14.36
C GLN A 160 -0.20 6.71 13.35
N GLU A 161 1.07 6.71 13.73
CA GLU A 161 2.17 7.04 12.83
C GLU A 161 2.19 6.14 11.59
N THR A 162 1.91 4.85 11.77
CA THR A 162 1.86 3.88 10.67
C THR A 162 0.75 4.21 9.67
N LEU A 163 -0.45 4.58 10.13
CA LEU A 163 -1.54 5.01 9.24
C LEU A 163 -1.29 6.35 8.57
N GLU A 164 -0.70 7.31 9.28
CA GLU A 164 -0.52 8.67 8.75
C GLU A 164 0.69 8.83 7.84
N VAL A 165 1.70 7.98 7.99
CA VAL A 165 3.00 8.13 7.31
C VAL A 165 3.30 6.90 6.44
N TYR A 166 3.47 5.74 7.06
CA TYR A 166 4.01 4.56 6.38
C TYR A 166 3.03 3.92 5.38
N ALA A 167 1.74 3.84 5.73
CA ALA A 167 0.71 3.31 4.82
C ALA A 167 0.53 4.19 3.56
N PRO A 168 0.46 5.54 3.66
CA PRO A 168 0.46 6.43 2.49
C PRO A 168 1.72 6.30 1.61
N ILE A 169 2.91 6.18 2.22
CA ILE A 169 4.16 5.93 1.46
C ILE A 169 4.06 4.61 0.69
N ALA A 170 3.67 3.52 1.36
CA ALA A 170 3.47 2.23 0.70
C ALA A 170 2.43 2.31 -0.42
N HIS A 171 1.37 3.11 -0.27
CA HIS A 171 0.38 3.35 -1.31
C HIS A 171 0.97 4.05 -2.55
N ARG A 172 1.75 5.11 -2.33
CA ARG A 172 2.43 5.87 -3.41
C ARG A 172 3.44 5.02 -4.16
N LEU A 173 4.15 4.13 -3.46
CA LEU A 173 5.08 3.17 -4.05
C LEU A 173 4.38 1.96 -4.70
N GLY A 174 3.04 1.92 -4.74
CA GLY A 174 2.27 0.83 -5.34
C GLY A 174 2.29 -0.47 -4.53
N MET A 175 2.84 -0.47 -3.31
CA MET A 175 3.02 -1.65 -2.46
C MET A 175 1.72 -2.01 -1.71
N SER A 176 0.68 -2.40 -2.46
CA SER A 176 -0.66 -2.64 -1.91
C SER A 176 -0.69 -3.70 -0.81
N LYS A 177 0.16 -4.73 -0.90
CA LYS A 177 0.23 -5.80 0.12
C LYS A 177 0.73 -5.27 1.46
N VAL A 178 1.85 -4.53 1.43
CA VAL A 178 2.45 -3.91 2.62
C VAL A 178 1.50 -2.88 3.20
N ARG A 179 0.95 -2.00 2.36
CA ARG A 179 -0.04 -1.00 2.77
C ARG A 179 -1.22 -1.63 3.51
N ALA A 180 -1.86 -2.63 2.90
CA ALA A 180 -3.05 -3.27 3.47
C ALA A 180 -2.75 -3.96 4.81
N GLU A 181 -1.57 -4.57 4.93
CA GLU A 181 -1.13 -5.18 6.19
C GLU A 181 -0.88 -4.14 7.29
N LEU A 182 -0.17 -3.05 6.97
CA LEU A 182 0.04 -1.94 7.89
C LEU A 182 -1.27 -1.31 8.34
N GLU A 183 -2.22 -1.12 7.42
CA GLU A 183 -3.56 -0.59 7.69
C GLU A 183 -4.35 -1.49 8.67
N ASP A 184 -4.45 -2.79 8.40
CA ASP A 184 -5.19 -3.74 9.26
C ASP A 184 -4.53 -3.87 10.65
N LEU A 185 -3.20 -3.96 10.71
CA LEU A 185 -2.46 -4.02 11.98
C LEU A 185 -2.64 -2.73 12.80
N SER A 186 -2.65 -1.58 12.14
CA SER A 186 -2.85 -0.31 12.83
C SER A 186 -4.28 -0.16 13.33
N PHE A 187 -5.26 -0.60 12.54
CA PHE A 187 -6.68 -0.58 12.93
C PHE A 187 -6.92 -1.38 14.21
N GLN A 188 -6.30 -2.57 14.33
CA GLN A 188 -6.38 -3.40 15.53
C GLN A 188 -5.93 -2.67 16.82
N HIS A 189 -5.02 -1.70 16.71
CA HIS A 189 -4.45 -0.99 17.85
C HIS A 189 -5.04 0.41 18.08
N ILE A 190 -5.62 1.03 17.05
CA ILE A 190 -6.25 2.35 17.15
C ILE A 190 -7.68 2.24 17.70
N ASP A 191 -8.44 1.28 17.19
CA ASP A 191 -9.82 1.04 17.62
C ASP A 191 -10.05 -0.48 17.77
N PRO A 192 -9.56 -1.09 18.87
CA PRO A 192 -9.67 -2.52 19.08
C PRO A 192 -11.12 -3.01 19.13
N GLU A 193 -12.04 -2.20 19.66
CA GLU A 193 -13.46 -2.56 19.78
C GLU A 193 -14.14 -2.62 18.42
N ALA A 194 -13.95 -1.61 17.56
CA ALA A 194 -14.47 -1.65 16.19
C ALA A 194 -13.83 -2.78 15.38
N TYR A 195 -12.53 -3.03 15.55
CA TYR A 195 -11.83 -4.13 14.89
C TYR A 195 -12.44 -5.48 15.26
N GLN A 196 -12.61 -5.77 16.57
CA GLN A 196 -13.16 -7.06 17.01
C GLN A 196 -14.62 -7.24 16.57
N ARG A 197 -15.44 -6.18 16.64
CA ARG A 197 -16.84 -6.23 16.15
C ARG A 197 -16.89 -6.53 14.65
N LEU A 198 -16.15 -5.77 13.85
CA LEU A 198 -16.15 -5.96 12.39
C LEU A 198 -15.59 -7.33 12.00
N LYS A 199 -14.54 -7.78 12.68
CA LYS A 199 -13.98 -9.12 12.46
C LYS A 199 -15.01 -10.21 12.74
N ALA A 200 -15.73 -10.13 13.86
CA ALA A 200 -16.77 -11.11 14.19
C ALA A 200 -17.90 -11.11 13.15
N GLU A 201 -18.32 -9.93 12.69
CA GLU A 201 -19.39 -9.79 11.69
C GLU A 201 -18.98 -10.35 10.31
N VAL A 202 -17.73 -10.13 9.90
CA VAL A 202 -17.18 -10.68 8.65
C VAL A 202 -17.00 -12.19 8.75
N GLU A 203 -16.48 -12.73 9.86
CA GLU A 203 -16.31 -14.18 10.05
C GLU A 203 -17.67 -14.91 10.09
N ALA A 204 -18.70 -14.31 10.68
CA ALA A 204 -20.05 -14.88 10.67
C ALA A 204 -20.62 -15.08 9.26
N ARG A 205 -20.17 -14.27 8.28
CA ARG A 205 -20.59 -14.32 6.87
C ARG A 205 -19.60 -15.04 5.96
N ARG A 206 -18.51 -15.55 6.52
CA ARG A 206 -17.42 -16.14 5.74
C ARG A 206 -17.87 -17.34 4.92
N GLY A 207 -18.60 -18.27 5.54
CA GLY A 207 -19.08 -19.48 4.86
C GLY A 207 -19.97 -19.18 3.66
N SER A 208 -20.94 -18.28 3.79
CA SER A 208 -21.81 -17.88 2.69
C SER A 208 -21.05 -17.11 1.60
N THR A 209 -20.11 -16.25 2.00
CA THR A 209 -19.28 -15.48 1.06
C THR A 209 -18.33 -16.38 0.26
N GLU A 210 -17.72 -17.38 0.90
CA GLU A 210 -16.84 -18.35 0.24
C GLU A 210 -17.64 -19.24 -0.74
N ALA A 211 -18.80 -19.75 -0.33
CA ALA A 211 -19.68 -20.52 -1.22
C ALA A 211 -20.10 -19.72 -2.45
N PHE A 212 -20.53 -18.47 -2.24
CA PHE A 212 -20.87 -17.54 -3.33
C PHE A 212 -19.68 -17.29 -4.27
N LEU A 213 -18.49 -17.05 -3.73
CA LEU A 213 -17.29 -16.82 -4.53
C LEU A 213 -16.91 -18.06 -5.36
N GLN A 214 -17.06 -19.27 -4.83
CA GLN A 214 -16.78 -20.50 -5.58
C GLN A 214 -17.77 -20.71 -6.73
N GLU A 215 -19.05 -20.45 -6.50
CA GLU A 215 -20.07 -20.56 -7.52
C GLU A 215 -19.85 -19.55 -8.65
N VAL A 216 -19.67 -18.27 -8.30
CA VAL A 216 -19.43 -17.20 -9.29
C VAL A 216 -18.13 -17.47 -10.05
N LYS A 217 -17.08 -17.92 -9.37
CA LYS A 217 -15.83 -18.31 -10.02
C LYS A 217 -16.05 -19.42 -11.04
N GLY A 218 -16.74 -20.50 -10.67
CA GLY A 218 -17.02 -21.62 -11.58
C GLY A 218 -17.78 -21.18 -12.82
N ARG A 219 -18.82 -20.35 -12.66
CA ARG A 219 -19.59 -19.79 -13.77
C ARG A 219 -18.72 -18.91 -14.67
N ILE A 220 -17.87 -18.04 -14.10
CA ILE A 220 -16.96 -17.20 -14.87
C ILE A 220 -15.95 -18.06 -15.66
N GLU A 221 -15.34 -19.06 -15.03
CA GLU A 221 -14.37 -19.95 -15.67
C GLU A 221 -14.98 -20.75 -16.83
N GLU A 222 -16.24 -21.18 -16.69
CA GLU A 222 -17.02 -21.82 -17.76
C GLU A 222 -17.23 -20.88 -18.94
N ARG A 223 -17.77 -19.66 -18.70
CA ARG A 223 -18.03 -18.68 -19.77
C ARG A 223 -16.77 -18.20 -20.47
N LEU A 224 -15.67 -18.00 -19.74
CA LEU A 224 -14.39 -17.63 -20.34
C LEU A 224 -13.85 -18.74 -21.25
N LYS A 225 -14.02 -20.02 -20.88
CA LYS A 225 -13.61 -21.16 -21.71
C LYS A 225 -14.49 -21.32 -22.96
N GLU A 226 -15.80 -21.20 -22.81
CA GLU A 226 -16.76 -21.29 -23.92
C GLU A 226 -16.48 -20.25 -25.01
N GLU A 227 -16.17 -19.01 -24.60
CA GLU A 227 -15.87 -17.90 -25.51
C GLU A 227 -14.42 -17.89 -26.00
N GLY A 228 -13.56 -18.79 -25.50
CA GLY A 228 -12.17 -18.92 -25.94
C GLY A 228 -11.23 -17.82 -25.45
N VAL A 229 -11.48 -17.24 -24.27
CA VAL A 229 -10.58 -16.26 -23.64
C VAL A 229 -9.36 -16.97 -23.05
N ASP A 230 -8.15 -16.52 -23.38
CA ASP A 230 -6.93 -16.99 -22.71
C ASP A 230 -6.78 -16.32 -21.34
N TYR A 231 -7.02 -17.08 -20.28
CA TYR A 231 -6.86 -16.62 -18.90
C TYR A 231 -5.98 -17.60 -18.12
N VAL A 232 -5.23 -17.06 -17.17
CA VAL A 232 -4.32 -17.80 -16.30
C VAL A 232 -5.06 -18.34 -15.08
N SER A 233 -5.82 -17.48 -14.40
CA SER A 233 -6.61 -17.91 -13.23
C SER A 233 -7.74 -16.94 -12.90
N VAL A 234 -8.81 -17.48 -12.31
CA VAL A 234 -9.86 -16.71 -11.66
C VAL A 234 -9.74 -16.90 -10.14
N GLN A 235 -9.69 -15.81 -9.39
CA GLN A 235 -9.43 -15.80 -7.95
C GLN A 235 -10.54 -15.05 -7.21
N GLY A 236 -11.06 -15.64 -6.13
CA GLY A 236 -11.90 -14.93 -5.19
C GLY A 236 -11.07 -14.06 -4.24
N ARG A 237 -11.52 -12.84 -3.97
CA ARG A 237 -10.88 -11.89 -3.06
C ARG A 237 -11.93 -11.31 -2.13
N VAL A 238 -11.66 -11.37 -0.82
CA VAL A 238 -12.44 -10.65 0.19
C VAL A 238 -11.75 -9.33 0.52
N LYS A 239 -12.52 -8.26 0.73
CA LYS A 239 -11.97 -6.97 1.17
C LYS A 239 -11.35 -7.08 2.57
N ARG A 240 -10.30 -6.30 2.80
CA ARG A 240 -9.60 -6.22 4.10
C ARG A 240 -10.42 -5.42 5.12
N LEU A 241 -10.21 -5.70 6.40
CA LEU A 241 -11.04 -5.16 7.48
C LEU A 241 -11.00 -3.64 7.54
N TYR A 242 -9.81 -3.03 7.44
CA TYR A 242 -9.70 -1.58 7.49
C TYR A 242 -10.38 -0.89 6.30
N SER A 243 -10.28 -1.47 5.10
CA SER A 243 -10.99 -0.96 3.91
C SER A 243 -12.51 -1.02 4.09
N ILE A 244 -13.03 -2.09 4.69
CA ILE A 244 -14.45 -2.22 5.03
C ILE A 244 -14.84 -1.17 6.08
N TYR A 245 -14.05 -1.03 7.16
CA TYR A 245 -14.28 -0.04 8.21
C TYR A 245 -14.40 1.39 7.65
N LEU A 246 -13.43 1.81 6.82
CA LEU A 246 -13.46 3.13 6.18
C LEU A 246 -14.71 3.31 5.31
N LYS A 247 -15.13 2.27 4.59
CA LYS A 247 -16.33 2.32 3.75
C LYS A 247 -17.61 2.44 4.59
N LEU A 248 -17.73 1.66 5.66
CA LEU A 248 -18.86 1.72 6.59
C LEU A 248 -18.96 3.11 7.23
N GLN A 249 -17.83 3.70 7.65
CA GLN A 249 -17.81 5.04 8.23
C GLN A 249 -18.20 6.13 7.23
N ARG A 250 -17.65 6.08 6.01
CA ARG A 250 -17.92 7.09 4.97
C ARG A 250 -19.37 7.06 4.51
N GLN A 251 -19.86 5.87 4.16
CA GLN A 251 -21.21 5.70 3.60
C GLN A 251 -22.29 5.61 4.69
N ARG A 252 -21.90 5.40 5.96
CA ARG A 252 -22.81 5.23 7.09
C ARG A 252 -23.87 4.15 6.84
N ILE A 253 -23.46 3.07 6.19
CA ILE A 253 -24.29 1.90 5.90
C ILE A 253 -23.90 0.73 6.82
N PRO A 254 -24.84 -0.18 7.13
CA PRO A 254 -24.51 -1.44 7.79
C PRO A 254 -23.82 -2.41 6.81
N LEU A 255 -23.13 -3.43 7.34
CA LEU A 255 -22.37 -4.39 6.53
C LEU A 255 -23.26 -5.17 5.54
N GLU A 256 -24.55 -5.42 5.84
CA GLU A 256 -25.48 -6.06 4.88
C GLU A 256 -25.58 -5.33 3.54
N LYS A 257 -25.36 -4.01 3.53
CA LYS A 257 -25.47 -3.20 2.31
C LYS A 257 -24.15 -3.06 1.57
N VAL A 258 -23.08 -3.73 2.03
CA VAL A 258 -21.77 -3.71 1.38
C VAL A 258 -21.74 -4.79 0.29
N TYR A 259 -22.25 -4.43 -0.89
CA TYR A 259 -22.37 -5.33 -2.05
C TYR A 259 -21.02 -5.79 -2.64
N ASP A 260 -19.93 -5.07 -2.37
CA ASP A 260 -18.59 -5.32 -2.89
C ASP A 260 -17.66 -5.94 -1.83
N LEU A 261 -18.21 -6.61 -0.82
CA LEU A 261 -17.44 -7.36 0.17
C LEU A 261 -16.59 -8.46 -0.50
N ALA A 262 -17.19 -9.10 -1.49
CA ALA A 262 -16.59 -10.12 -2.33
C ALA A 262 -16.28 -9.55 -3.72
N ALA A 263 -15.06 -9.79 -4.18
CA ALA A 263 -14.61 -9.44 -5.52
C ALA A 263 -14.00 -10.67 -6.20
N VAL A 264 -14.13 -10.72 -7.52
CA VAL A 264 -13.46 -11.72 -8.36
C VAL A 264 -12.34 -11.05 -9.13
N ARG A 265 -11.19 -11.71 -9.21
CA ARG A 265 -10.05 -11.27 -9.98
C ARG A 265 -9.77 -12.25 -11.11
N ILE A 266 -9.73 -11.75 -12.33
CA ILE A 266 -9.37 -12.51 -13.53
C ILE A 266 -7.95 -12.10 -13.93
N LEU A 267 -7.05 -13.07 -13.99
CA LEU A 267 -5.68 -12.88 -14.45
C LEU A 267 -5.52 -13.40 -15.86
N THR A 268 -5.01 -12.56 -16.76
CA THR A 268 -4.73 -12.92 -18.16
C THR A 268 -3.24 -12.80 -18.49
N ARG A 269 -2.86 -13.15 -19.71
CA ARG A 269 -1.48 -13.00 -20.20
C ARG A 269 -1.25 -11.64 -20.86
N GLU A 270 -2.16 -11.22 -21.73
CA GLU A 270 -2.04 -9.97 -22.48
C GLU A 270 -3.19 -8.98 -22.20
N ASP A 271 -2.96 -7.71 -22.54
CA ASP A 271 -3.93 -6.62 -22.38
C ASP A 271 -5.19 -6.88 -23.23
N LYS A 272 -5.05 -7.44 -24.44
CA LYS A 272 -6.18 -7.79 -25.32
C LYS A 272 -7.15 -8.77 -24.65
N ASP A 273 -6.62 -9.73 -23.91
CA ASP A 273 -7.41 -10.74 -23.22
C ASP A 273 -8.14 -10.14 -22.01
N CYS A 274 -7.59 -9.07 -21.40
CA CYS A 274 -8.30 -8.32 -20.37
C CYS A 274 -9.60 -7.72 -20.92
N TYR A 275 -9.52 -7.06 -22.08
CA TYR A 275 -10.69 -6.47 -22.72
C TYR A 275 -11.66 -7.52 -23.26
N PHE A 276 -11.15 -8.64 -23.76
CA PHE A 276 -12.01 -9.75 -24.18
C PHE A 276 -12.76 -10.35 -22.99
N ALA A 277 -12.07 -10.61 -21.88
CA ALA A 277 -12.71 -11.05 -20.63
C ALA A 277 -13.75 -10.03 -20.14
N LEU A 278 -13.48 -8.72 -20.24
CA LEU A 278 -14.47 -7.68 -19.91
C LEU A 278 -15.73 -7.79 -20.79
N GLY A 279 -15.57 -7.99 -22.09
CA GLY A 279 -16.68 -8.21 -23.02
C GLY A 279 -17.52 -9.44 -22.68
N VAL A 280 -16.86 -10.56 -22.34
CA VAL A 280 -17.54 -11.77 -21.85
C VAL A 280 -18.31 -11.48 -20.57
N MET A 281 -17.71 -10.77 -19.61
CA MET A 281 -18.41 -10.39 -18.38
C MET A 281 -19.67 -9.57 -18.65
N HIS A 282 -19.62 -8.61 -19.58
CA HIS A 282 -20.78 -7.76 -19.91
C HIS A 282 -21.82 -8.44 -20.80
N LYS A 283 -21.46 -9.53 -21.48
CA LYS A 283 -22.38 -10.38 -22.25
C LYS A 283 -23.28 -11.19 -21.33
N TYR A 284 -22.73 -11.75 -20.25
CA TYR A 284 -23.45 -12.68 -19.36
C TYR A 284 -23.96 -12.04 -18.07
N TRP A 285 -23.35 -10.94 -17.62
CA TRP A 285 -23.77 -10.20 -16.43
C TRP A 285 -24.01 -8.74 -16.77
N HIS A 286 -25.08 -8.16 -16.20
CA HIS A 286 -25.44 -6.79 -16.51
C HIS A 286 -24.51 -5.82 -15.77
N PRO A 287 -23.78 -4.93 -16.48
CA PRO A 287 -22.84 -4.03 -15.83
C PRO A 287 -23.52 -2.77 -15.27
N PHE A 288 -23.03 -2.29 -14.13
CA PHE A 288 -23.29 -0.93 -13.69
C PHE A 288 -22.36 0.01 -14.46
N GLN A 289 -22.91 0.69 -15.48
CA GLN A 289 -22.16 1.55 -16.41
C GLN A 289 -21.22 2.54 -15.69
N GLU A 290 -21.68 3.14 -14.61
CA GLU A 290 -20.94 4.16 -13.85
C GLU A 290 -19.85 3.57 -12.94
N ARG A 291 -19.76 2.24 -12.86
CA ARG A 291 -18.76 1.50 -12.09
C ARG A 291 -17.77 0.73 -12.97
N ILE A 292 -17.70 1.08 -14.26
CA ILE A 292 -16.67 0.59 -15.16
C ILE A 292 -15.49 1.55 -15.09
N LYS A 293 -14.28 1.04 -14.80
CA LYS A 293 -13.05 1.84 -14.75
C LYS A 293 -11.96 1.13 -15.54
N ASP A 294 -11.40 1.83 -16.51
CA ASP A 294 -10.28 1.35 -17.30
C ASP A 294 -8.98 1.96 -16.79
N PHE A 295 -8.35 1.31 -15.80
CA PHE A 295 -7.01 1.71 -15.35
C PHE A 295 -5.89 1.10 -16.21
N ILE A 296 -6.21 0.33 -17.26
CA ILE A 296 -5.19 -0.14 -18.21
C ILE A 296 -4.83 1.01 -19.16
N SER A 297 -5.85 1.69 -19.71
CA SER A 297 -5.70 2.87 -20.58
C SER A 297 -5.30 4.12 -19.80
N VAL A 298 -5.82 4.30 -18.58
CA VAL A 298 -5.50 5.43 -17.71
C VAL A 298 -4.95 4.92 -16.37
N PRO A 299 -3.65 4.57 -16.30
CA PRO A 299 -3.03 4.09 -15.07
C PRO A 299 -3.15 5.11 -13.93
N ARG A 300 -3.15 4.64 -12.69
CA ARG A 300 -3.04 5.53 -11.53
C ARG A 300 -1.62 6.03 -11.35
N GLU A 301 -1.45 7.12 -10.61
CA GLU A 301 -0.15 7.73 -10.27
C GLU A 301 0.87 6.75 -9.64
N ASN A 302 0.40 5.67 -8.99
CA ASN A 302 1.27 4.64 -8.40
C ASN A 302 1.54 3.44 -9.33
N GLY A 303 1.29 3.59 -10.63
CA GLY A 303 1.48 2.54 -11.64
C GLY A 303 0.39 1.46 -11.65
N TYR A 304 -0.67 1.59 -10.85
CA TYR A 304 -1.74 0.60 -10.79
C TYR A 304 -2.51 0.52 -12.11
N ARG A 305 -2.59 -0.68 -12.68
CA ARG A 305 -3.34 -1.01 -13.91
C ARG A 305 -4.28 -2.21 -13.68
N SER A 306 -5.54 -2.06 -14.08
CA SER A 306 -6.59 -3.09 -14.06
C SER A 306 -7.90 -2.55 -14.65
N LEU A 307 -8.72 -3.40 -15.25
CA LEU A 307 -10.13 -3.09 -15.54
C LEU A 307 -10.98 -3.44 -14.32
N HIS A 308 -11.78 -2.50 -13.84
CA HIS A 308 -12.76 -2.75 -12.78
C HIS A 308 -14.16 -2.64 -13.36
N THR A 309 -15.02 -3.58 -13.02
CA THR A 309 -16.44 -3.50 -13.35
C THR A 309 -17.26 -4.07 -12.20
N SER A 310 -18.36 -3.41 -11.85
CA SER A 310 -19.37 -4.02 -10.99
C SER A 310 -20.48 -4.57 -11.87
N VAL A 311 -20.90 -5.81 -11.61
CA VAL A 311 -21.94 -6.48 -12.38
C VAL A 311 -22.99 -7.07 -11.46
N ILE A 312 -24.20 -7.29 -11.99
CA ILE A 312 -25.28 -8.01 -11.33
C ILE A 312 -25.63 -9.28 -12.09
N GLY A 313 -25.72 -10.40 -11.37
CA GLY A 313 -26.14 -11.69 -11.91
C GLY A 313 -27.66 -11.84 -11.97
N SER A 314 -28.12 -12.86 -12.69
CA SER A 314 -29.55 -13.21 -12.85
C SER A 314 -30.28 -13.47 -11.53
N GLU A 315 -29.55 -13.85 -10.48
CA GLU A 315 -30.08 -14.09 -9.13
C GLU A 315 -30.07 -12.83 -8.25
N GLY A 316 -29.75 -11.66 -8.83
CA GLY A 316 -29.77 -10.37 -8.14
C GLY A 316 -28.50 -10.04 -7.34
N TYR A 317 -27.54 -10.96 -7.27
CA TYR A 317 -26.28 -10.74 -6.55
C TYR A 317 -25.36 -9.78 -7.32
N GLN A 318 -24.84 -8.79 -6.60
CA GLN A 318 -23.88 -7.83 -7.10
C GLN A 318 -22.46 -8.22 -6.67
N PHE A 319 -21.48 -8.12 -7.57
CA PHE A 319 -20.08 -8.33 -7.24
C PHE A 319 -19.17 -7.47 -8.11
N GLU A 320 -17.95 -7.21 -7.61
CA GLU A 320 -16.92 -6.48 -8.33
C GLU A 320 -15.98 -7.47 -9.04
N VAL A 321 -15.63 -7.19 -10.29
CA VAL A 321 -14.65 -7.94 -11.07
C VAL A 321 -13.46 -7.06 -11.41
N GLN A 322 -12.27 -7.57 -11.13
CA GLN A 322 -10.98 -6.95 -11.43
C GLN A 322 -10.26 -7.79 -12.48
N ILE A 323 -9.99 -7.24 -13.65
CA ILE A 323 -9.33 -7.94 -14.75
C ILE A 323 -7.99 -7.28 -14.99
N ARG A 324 -6.92 -8.06 -15.06
CA ARG A 324 -5.56 -7.55 -15.30
C ARG A 324 -4.62 -8.68 -15.72
N THR A 325 -3.48 -8.36 -16.30
CA THR A 325 -2.46 -9.35 -16.62
C THR A 325 -1.71 -9.82 -15.36
N GLU A 326 -0.98 -10.93 -15.45
CA GLU A 326 -0.07 -11.39 -14.38
C GLU A 326 1.01 -10.35 -14.03
N GLU A 327 1.51 -9.62 -15.03
CA GLU A 327 2.47 -8.54 -14.85
C GLU A 327 1.85 -7.37 -14.07
N MET A 328 0.69 -6.88 -14.53
CA MET A 328 -0.07 -5.85 -13.81
C MET A 328 -0.44 -6.28 -12.39
N HIS A 329 -0.74 -7.57 -12.19
CA HIS A 329 -1.01 -8.10 -10.87
C HIS A 329 0.22 -7.98 -9.95
N ARG A 330 1.40 -8.32 -10.44
CA ARG A 330 2.66 -8.22 -9.70
C ARG A 330 2.95 -6.78 -9.31
N ILE A 331 2.90 -5.86 -10.28
CA ILE A 331 3.09 -4.42 -10.05
C ILE A 331 2.08 -3.90 -9.03
N ALA A 332 0.81 -4.31 -9.12
CA ALA A 332 -0.21 -3.84 -8.19
C ALA A 332 -0.06 -4.36 -6.74
N GLU A 333 0.58 -5.51 -6.52
CA GLU A 333 0.78 -6.07 -5.16
C GLU A 333 2.13 -5.67 -4.56
N GLU A 334 3.18 -5.67 -5.38
CA GLU A 334 4.59 -5.48 -4.98
C GLU A 334 5.10 -4.06 -5.30
N GLY A 335 4.42 -3.30 -6.17
CA GLY A 335 4.76 -1.91 -6.47
C GLY A 335 6.14 -1.75 -7.09
N ILE A 336 6.87 -0.74 -6.60
CA ILE A 336 8.25 -0.43 -7.02
C ILE A 336 9.22 -1.63 -6.85
N ALA A 337 8.96 -2.52 -5.89
CA ALA A 337 9.77 -3.72 -5.70
C ALA A 337 9.69 -4.70 -6.90
N ALA A 338 8.58 -4.71 -7.64
CA ALA A 338 8.43 -5.55 -8.83
C ALA A 338 9.28 -5.07 -10.02
N HIS A 339 9.56 -3.76 -10.10
CA HIS A 339 10.26 -3.13 -11.22
C HIS A 339 11.79 -3.15 -11.06
N TRP A 340 12.32 -3.30 -9.84
CA TRP A 340 13.75 -3.19 -9.57
C TRP A 340 14.60 -4.20 -10.37
N LYS A 341 14.07 -5.42 -10.59
CA LYS A 341 14.74 -6.47 -11.38
C LYS A 341 15.15 -6.04 -12.79
N TYR A 342 14.46 -5.06 -13.39
CA TYR A 342 14.75 -4.63 -14.77
C TYR A 342 16.00 -3.73 -14.88
N LYS A 343 16.44 -3.09 -13.78
CA LYS A 343 17.52 -2.09 -13.79
C LYS A 343 18.92 -2.69 -13.65
N GLU A 344 19.07 -3.93 -13.15
CA GLU A 344 20.38 -4.62 -13.10
C GLU A 344 20.84 -5.15 -14.47
N GLY A 345 19.91 -5.46 -15.38
CA GLY A 345 20.23 -6.12 -16.66
C GLY A 345 20.42 -5.20 -17.88
N LYS A 346 19.97 -3.94 -17.81
CA LYS A 346 20.16 -2.94 -18.87
C LYS A 346 20.69 -1.66 -18.24
N GLY A 347 21.95 -1.34 -18.52
CA GLY A 347 22.65 -0.23 -17.88
C GLY A 347 21.84 1.07 -17.94
N LYS A 348 21.71 1.74 -16.78
CA LYS A 348 21.18 3.11 -16.59
C LYS A 348 20.24 3.58 -17.71
N ASP A 349 19.17 2.84 -17.98
CA ASP A 349 18.11 3.38 -18.84
C ASP A 349 17.39 4.44 -18.00
N THR A 350 17.60 5.70 -18.38
CA THR A 350 17.06 6.92 -17.79
C THR A 350 15.56 7.08 -18.09
N SER A 351 14.79 6.00 -18.16
CA SER A 351 13.33 6.10 -18.12
C SER A 351 12.95 6.41 -16.67
N GLU A 352 12.67 7.69 -16.42
CA GLU A 352 12.25 8.24 -15.14
C GLU A 352 11.11 7.40 -14.55
N ASP A 353 11.33 6.83 -13.36
CA ASP A 353 10.28 6.12 -12.64
C ASP A 353 9.26 7.17 -12.19
N GLU A 354 8.07 7.21 -12.81
CA GLU A 354 6.99 8.11 -12.39
C GLU A 354 6.67 7.97 -10.89
N SER A 355 6.85 6.77 -10.33
CA SER A 355 6.71 6.47 -8.90
C SER A 355 7.75 7.13 -7.99
N THR A 356 8.81 7.74 -8.55
CA THR A 356 9.85 8.50 -7.83
C THR A 356 9.81 10.01 -8.14
N ILE A 357 9.05 10.44 -9.15
CA ILE A 357 8.91 11.87 -9.51
C ILE A 357 8.34 12.68 -8.34
N TRP A 358 7.37 12.13 -7.62
CA TRP A 358 6.78 12.82 -6.46
C TRP A 358 7.80 13.00 -5.31
N LEU A 359 8.73 12.05 -5.13
CA LEU A 359 9.80 12.15 -4.15
C LEU A 359 10.77 13.28 -4.51
N ARG A 360 11.16 13.38 -5.78
CA ARG A 360 12.06 14.45 -6.25
C ARG A 360 11.44 15.83 -6.09
N ARG A 361 10.15 16.00 -6.43
CA ARG A 361 9.43 17.27 -6.24
C ARG A 361 9.43 17.74 -4.77
N LEU A 362 9.31 16.82 -3.83
CA LEU A 362 9.39 17.16 -2.40
C LEU A 362 10.77 17.66 -1.98
N VAL A 363 11.84 17.16 -2.63
CA VAL A 363 13.22 17.60 -2.38
C VAL A 363 13.55 18.90 -3.09
N GLU A 364 13.13 19.05 -4.35
CA GLU A 364 13.27 20.31 -5.10
C GLU A 364 12.65 21.46 -4.32
N TRP A 365 11.43 21.28 -3.81
CA TRP A 365 10.77 22.29 -2.98
C TRP A 365 11.57 22.62 -1.70
N GLN A 366 12.20 21.63 -1.06
CA GLN A 366 13.06 21.85 0.11
C GLN A 366 14.38 22.57 -0.25
N GLN A 367 14.90 22.39 -1.46
CA GLN A 367 16.07 23.12 -1.95
C GLN A 367 15.72 24.58 -2.28
N GLU A 368 14.49 24.82 -2.75
CA GLU A 368 13.97 26.16 -3.04
C GLU A 368 13.63 26.95 -1.77
N GLN A 369 13.22 26.27 -0.68
CA GLN A 369 12.87 26.89 0.60
C GLN A 369 13.62 26.21 1.78
N PRO A 370 14.94 26.43 1.91
CA PRO A 370 15.76 25.79 2.94
C PRO A 370 15.44 26.24 4.38
N ASP A 371 14.79 27.41 4.54
CA ASP A 371 14.39 28.00 5.82
C ASP A 371 13.05 27.47 6.36
N ASP A 372 12.34 26.65 5.59
CA ASP A 372 11.05 26.08 6.01
C ASP A 372 11.23 25.15 7.21
N SER A 373 10.31 25.29 8.17
CA SER A 373 10.29 24.43 9.33
C SER A 373 9.94 23.00 8.90
N ALA A 374 10.50 21.98 9.57
CA ALA A 374 10.09 20.60 9.30
C ALA A 374 8.57 20.39 9.41
N ALA A 375 7.87 21.19 10.23
CA ALA A 375 6.42 21.15 10.34
C ALA A 375 5.71 21.52 9.02
N GLU A 376 6.17 22.57 8.32
CA GLU A 376 5.66 22.92 6.98
C GLU A 376 5.99 21.82 5.97
N PHE A 377 7.18 21.23 6.08
CA PHE A 377 7.56 20.08 5.24
C PHE A 377 6.59 18.90 5.40
N VAL A 378 6.22 18.56 6.64
CA VAL A 378 5.23 17.50 6.91
C VAL A 378 3.86 17.87 6.38
N GLN A 379 3.41 19.12 6.54
CA GLN A 379 2.11 19.53 6.02
C GLN A 379 2.05 19.38 4.50
N ASN A 380 3.10 19.81 3.81
CA ASN A 380 3.19 19.71 2.36
C ASN A 380 3.34 18.27 1.91
N PHE A 381 4.15 17.47 2.59
CA PHE A 381 4.19 16.02 2.39
C PHE A 381 2.79 15.39 2.57
N LYS A 382 2.05 15.75 3.61
CA LYS A 382 0.69 15.28 3.85
C LYS A 382 -0.27 15.74 2.74
N MET A 383 -0.09 16.93 2.18
CA MET A 383 -0.86 17.40 1.03
C MET A 383 -0.53 16.62 -0.24
N GLU A 384 0.74 16.36 -0.50
CA GLU A 384 1.22 15.58 -1.65
C GLU A 384 0.81 14.11 -1.53
N MET A 385 0.69 13.59 -0.31
CA MET A 385 0.17 12.25 -0.03
C MET A 385 -1.34 12.14 -0.23
N LYS A 386 -2.09 13.25 -0.17
CA LYS A 386 -3.51 13.23 -0.47
C LYS A 386 -3.72 12.98 -1.96
N PRO A 387 -4.78 12.25 -2.33
CA PRO A 387 -5.16 12.14 -3.72
C PRO A 387 -5.50 13.53 -4.25
N LYS A 388 -4.89 13.93 -5.37
CA LYS A 388 -5.14 15.23 -6.03
C LYS A 388 -6.57 15.36 -6.54
N GLU A 389 -7.22 14.21 -6.71
CA GLU A 389 -8.57 14.10 -7.22
C GLU A 389 -9.41 13.20 -6.32
N ILE A 390 -10.66 13.62 -6.14
CA ILE A 390 -11.69 12.86 -5.46
C ILE A 390 -12.77 12.50 -6.46
N TYR A 391 -13.37 11.32 -6.30
CA TYR A 391 -14.45 10.86 -7.16
C TYR A 391 -15.74 10.89 -6.36
N ALA A 392 -16.64 11.80 -6.68
CA ALA A 392 -17.97 11.85 -6.09
C ALA A 392 -18.99 11.19 -7.04
N PHE A 393 -20.10 10.72 -6.49
CA PHE A 393 -21.16 10.08 -7.23
C PHE A 393 -22.41 10.97 -7.24
N THR A 394 -23.11 11.04 -8.35
CA THR A 394 -24.50 11.56 -8.37
C THR A 394 -25.45 10.55 -7.73
N PRO A 395 -26.72 10.90 -7.42
CA PRO A 395 -27.69 9.95 -6.85
C PRO A 395 -28.07 8.85 -7.85
N LYS A 396 -27.88 9.14 -9.14
CA LYS A 396 -28.05 8.16 -10.23
C LYS A 396 -26.84 7.24 -10.39
N GLY A 397 -25.73 7.56 -9.73
CA GLY A 397 -24.49 6.80 -9.61
C GLY A 397 -23.34 7.29 -10.50
N LYS A 398 -23.55 8.31 -11.36
CA LYS A 398 -22.54 8.87 -12.25
C LYS A 398 -21.35 9.38 -11.45
N VAL A 399 -20.15 8.96 -11.83
CA VAL A 399 -18.89 9.42 -11.23
C VAL A 399 -18.53 10.80 -11.79
N VAL A 400 -18.24 11.72 -10.88
CA VAL A 400 -17.72 13.06 -11.16
C VAL A 400 -16.35 13.16 -10.50
N GLN A 401 -15.34 13.42 -11.32
CA GLN A 401 -13.97 13.68 -10.87
C GLN A 401 -13.86 15.15 -10.51
N LEU A 402 -13.39 15.42 -9.30
CA LEU A 402 -13.22 16.76 -8.76
C LEU A 402 -11.82 16.91 -8.17
N PRO A 403 -11.29 18.14 -8.11
CA PRO A 403 -10.07 18.41 -7.37
C PRO A 403 -10.26 18.08 -5.88
N ALA A 404 -9.15 17.76 -5.21
CA ALA A 404 -9.13 17.57 -3.76
C ALA A 404 -9.76 18.77 -3.03
N ASP A 405 -10.47 18.48 -1.94
CA ASP A 405 -11.19 19.48 -1.13
C ASP A 405 -12.33 20.23 -1.84
N ALA A 406 -12.78 19.76 -3.02
CA ALA A 406 -13.93 20.33 -3.69
C ALA A 406 -15.19 20.35 -2.79
N SER A 407 -16.00 21.37 -2.99
CA SER A 407 -17.26 21.59 -2.29
C SER A 407 -18.46 21.09 -3.11
N PRO A 408 -19.64 20.90 -2.49
CA PRO A 408 -20.87 20.62 -3.23
C PRO A 408 -21.19 21.65 -4.32
N VAL A 409 -20.72 22.89 -4.19
CA VAL A 409 -20.85 23.92 -5.23
C VAL A 409 -20.00 23.55 -6.44
N ASP A 410 -18.74 23.16 -6.23
CA ASP A 410 -17.85 22.71 -7.31
C ASP A 410 -18.43 21.45 -8.01
N PHE A 411 -19.04 20.54 -7.25
CA PHE A 411 -19.76 19.39 -7.81
C PHE A 411 -20.94 19.83 -8.67
N ALA A 412 -21.75 20.78 -8.22
CA ALA A 412 -22.88 21.30 -8.99
C ALA A 412 -22.43 21.95 -10.32
N TYR A 413 -21.34 22.73 -10.30
CA TYR A 413 -20.75 23.29 -11.52
C TYR A 413 -20.14 22.23 -12.43
N ALA A 414 -19.52 21.18 -11.87
CA ALA A 414 -18.99 20.07 -12.65
C ALA A 414 -20.10 19.23 -13.32
N ILE A 415 -21.33 19.25 -12.80
CA ILE A 415 -22.50 18.66 -13.45
C ILE A 415 -23.01 19.56 -14.57
N HIS A 416 -23.31 20.82 -14.26
CA HIS A 416 -23.78 21.80 -15.25
C HIS A 416 -23.75 23.23 -14.67
N THR A 417 -23.41 24.22 -15.50
CA THR A 417 -23.34 25.63 -15.08
C THR A 417 -24.64 26.15 -14.47
N GLU A 418 -25.80 25.79 -15.03
CA GLU A 418 -27.10 26.21 -14.48
C GLU A 418 -27.42 25.57 -13.12
N VAL A 419 -26.99 24.31 -12.91
CA VAL A 419 -27.16 23.61 -11.63
C VAL A 419 -26.27 24.25 -10.56
N GLY A 420 -25.04 24.61 -10.91
CA GLY A 420 -24.16 25.41 -10.05
C GLY A 420 -24.76 26.76 -9.67
N ASN A 421 -25.30 27.50 -10.64
CA ASN A 421 -25.92 28.81 -10.41
C ASN A 421 -27.16 28.76 -9.52
N GLN A 422 -27.91 27.66 -9.53
CA GLN A 422 -29.13 27.45 -8.74
C GLN A 422 -28.90 26.64 -7.46
N CYS A 423 -27.64 26.28 -7.14
CA CYS A 423 -27.30 25.46 -5.98
C CYS A 423 -27.64 26.20 -4.68
N SER A 424 -28.66 25.73 -3.97
CA SER A 424 -29.14 26.30 -2.71
C SER A 424 -28.81 25.44 -1.49
N GLY A 425 -28.45 24.18 -1.71
CA GLY A 425 -28.11 23.21 -0.68
C GLY A 425 -27.60 21.94 -1.31
N ALA A 426 -27.05 21.05 -0.49
CA ALA A 426 -26.55 19.76 -0.94
C ALA A 426 -26.85 18.68 0.09
N LYS A 427 -27.09 17.46 -0.38
CA LYS A 427 -27.10 16.27 0.46
C LYS A 427 -25.94 15.36 0.09
N VAL A 428 -25.20 14.92 1.10
CA VAL A 428 -24.14 13.93 0.93
C VAL A 428 -24.55 12.64 1.64
N ASN A 429 -24.55 11.53 0.91
CA ASN A 429 -24.98 10.20 1.37
C ASN A 429 -26.37 10.25 2.03
N GLY A 430 -27.29 11.03 1.45
CA GLY A 430 -28.67 11.18 1.91
C GLY A 430 -28.88 12.14 3.10
N ARG A 431 -27.85 12.87 3.55
CA ARG A 431 -27.95 13.83 4.66
C ARG A 431 -27.60 15.25 4.20
N ILE A 432 -28.34 16.24 4.67
CA ILE A 432 -28.07 17.65 4.37
C ILE A 432 -26.72 18.04 4.96
N VAL A 433 -25.86 18.64 4.13
CA VAL A 433 -24.56 19.17 4.53
C VAL A 433 -24.46 20.65 4.18
N PRO A 434 -23.64 21.44 4.90
CA PRO A 434 -23.37 22.81 4.48
C PRO A 434 -22.59 22.84 3.16
N LEU A 435 -22.77 23.87 2.35
CA LEU A 435 -22.07 24.03 1.06
C LEU A 435 -20.55 24.15 1.19
N ARG A 436 -20.01 24.42 2.39
CA ARG A 436 -18.56 24.39 2.69
C ARG A 436 -18.03 23.00 3.04
N TYR A 437 -18.88 21.96 2.99
CA TYR A 437 -18.46 20.60 3.25
C TYR A 437 -17.40 20.19 2.23
N LYS A 438 -16.28 19.64 2.71
CA LYS A 438 -15.25 19.09 1.82
C LYS A 438 -15.68 17.70 1.39
N ILE A 439 -15.97 17.54 0.10
CA ILE A 439 -16.38 16.28 -0.48
C ILE A 439 -15.30 15.23 -0.24
N GLN A 440 -15.71 14.04 0.17
CA GLN A 440 -14.81 12.91 0.31
C GLN A 440 -14.94 11.98 -0.88
N ASN A 441 -13.85 11.29 -1.20
CA ASN A 441 -13.82 10.33 -2.28
C ASN A 441 -14.88 9.22 -2.06
N GLY A 442 -15.82 9.08 -2.97
CA GLY A 442 -16.90 8.09 -2.94
C GLY A 442 -18.19 8.54 -2.25
N ASP A 443 -18.32 9.82 -1.95
CA ASP A 443 -19.57 10.43 -1.50
C ASP A 443 -20.61 10.47 -2.63
N VAL A 444 -21.87 10.20 -2.29
CA VAL A 444 -23.02 10.41 -3.17
C VAL A 444 -23.61 11.78 -2.89
N ILE A 445 -23.61 12.69 -3.87
CA ILE A 445 -24.07 14.08 -3.76
C ILE A 445 -25.35 14.28 -4.55
N ASP A 446 -26.37 14.81 -3.89
CA ASP A 446 -27.67 15.24 -4.43
C ASP A 446 -27.83 16.76 -4.29
#